data_AF-A0A815WPN3-F1
#
_entry.id   AF-A0A815WPN3-F1
#
_cell.length_a   1.000
_cell.length_b   1.000
_cell.length_c   1.000
_cell.angle_alpha   90.00
_cell.angle_beta   90.00
_cell.angle_gamma   90.00
#
_symmetry.space_group_name_H-M   'P 1'
#
loop_
_entity.id
_entity.type
_entity.pdbx_description
1 polymer ?
#
loop_
_entity_poly.entity_id
_entity_poly.type
_entity_poly.pdbx_seq_one_letter_code
_entity_poly.pdbx_strand_id
1 'polypeptide(L)' 'ENNAGFAGAILDPCYHLACDTLTNIHLFGYENLVQAAAYGLEYLGQHANLSGYLYPNGRP' A
#
# COMPACT_ATOMS: atom_id res chain seq x y z
N GLU A 1 -2.95 -13.64 21.74
CA GLU A 1 -3.00 -13.48 20.27
C GLU A 1 -2.57 -12.06 19.96
N ASN A 2 -1.50 -11.88 19.18
CA ASN A 2 -0.86 -10.58 18.98
C ASN A 2 -1.70 -9.74 18.02
N ASN A 3 -2.53 -8.84 18.58
CA ASN A 3 -3.23 -7.80 17.85
C ASN A 3 -2.24 -6.80 17.26
N ALA A 4 -1.71 -7.08 16.07
CA ALA A 4 -0.99 -6.08 15.29
C ALA A 4 -2.00 -5.17 14.57
N GLY A 5 -2.56 -4.22 15.30
CA GLY A 5 -3.20 -3.03 14.73
C GLY A 5 -2.26 -1.85 14.88
N PHE A 6 -1.82 -1.25 13.77
CA PHE A 6 -0.98 -0.06 13.82
C PHE A 6 -1.75 1.12 14.44
N ALA A 7 -1.11 1.81 15.38
CA ALA A 7 -1.68 3.02 15.98
C ALA A 7 -1.77 4.14 14.92
N GLY A 8 -2.99 4.61 14.64
CA GLY A 8 -3.27 5.74 13.74
C GLY A 8 -4.11 5.43 12.48
N ALA A 9 -4.54 4.18 12.25
CA ALA A 9 -5.29 3.83 11.04
C ALA A 9 -6.81 3.94 11.20
N ILE A 10 -7.49 4.64 10.28
CA ILE A 10 -8.90 4.39 9.98
C ILE A 10 -8.92 3.15 9.08
N LEU A 11 -8.91 1.97 9.69
CA LEU A 11 -9.15 0.72 8.98
C LEU A 11 -10.53 0.80 8.31
N ASP A 12 -10.69 0.15 7.14
CA ASP A 12 -12.01 0.00 6.53
C ASP A 12 -12.98 -0.56 7.59
N PRO A 13 -14.05 0.18 7.97
CA PRO A 13 -15.01 -0.28 8.95
C PRO A 13 -15.67 -1.62 8.58
N CYS A 14 -15.65 -1.98 7.30
CA CYS A 14 -16.18 -3.23 6.80
C CYS A 14 -15.20 -4.40 6.83
N TYR A 15 -13.93 -4.20 7.22
CA TYR A 15 -12.93 -5.28 7.25
C TYR A 15 -13.39 -6.47 8.11
N HIS A 16 -13.43 -7.68 7.53
CA HIS A 16 -13.99 -8.92 8.12
C HIS A 16 -15.48 -8.88 8.49
N LEU A 17 -16.25 -7.93 7.94
CA LEU A 17 -17.71 -7.88 8.09
C LEU A 17 -18.41 -8.26 6.79
N ALA A 18 -19.72 -8.52 6.87
CA ALA A 18 -20.54 -8.88 5.70
C ALA A 18 -20.61 -7.78 4.62
N CYS A 19 -20.25 -6.53 4.96
CA CYS A 19 -20.17 -5.43 4.00
C CYS A 19 -18.85 -5.38 3.22
N ASP A 20 -17.85 -6.23 3.56
CA ASP A 20 -16.61 -6.40 2.79
C ASP A 20 -16.89 -7.11 1.45
N THR A 21 -17.33 -6.31 0.49
CA THR A 21 -17.87 -6.78 -0.80
C THR A 21 -17.35 -5.90 -1.93
N LEU A 22 -17.36 -6.41 -3.16
CA LEU A 22 -16.94 -5.62 -4.33
C LEU A 22 -17.76 -4.34 -4.52
N THR A 23 -19.01 -4.32 -4.07
CA THR A 23 -19.88 -3.15 -4.12
C THR A 23 -19.48 -2.04 -3.13
N ASN A 24 -18.66 -2.36 -2.12
CA ASN A 24 -18.16 -1.41 -1.12
C ASN A 24 -16.77 -0.83 -1.47
N ILE A 25 -16.26 -1.09 -2.67
CA ILE A 25 -14.98 -0.52 -3.13
C ILE A 25 -15.18 0.95 -3.50
N HIS A 26 -14.39 1.84 -2.90
CA HIS A 26 -14.35 3.25 -3.29
C HIS A 26 -13.56 3.43 -4.60
N LEU A 27 -14.26 3.38 -5.75
CA LEU A 27 -13.63 3.33 -7.08
C LEU A 27 -12.62 4.45 -7.33
N PHE A 28 -12.95 5.70 -6.99
CA PHE A 28 -12.01 6.83 -7.12
C PHE A 28 -10.73 6.61 -6.30
N GLY A 29 -10.87 6.06 -5.09
CA GLY A 29 -9.73 5.77 -4.23
C GLY A 29 -8.85 4.66 -4.81
N TYR A 30 -9.50 3.60 -5.31
CA TYR A 30 -8.84 2.49 -5.98
C TYR A 30 -8.03 2.95 -7.20
N GLU A 31 -8.64 3.74 -8.10
CA GLU A 31 -7.97 4.22 -9.32
C GLU A 31 -6.75 5.09 -8.99
N ASN A 32 -6.87 6.01 -8.02
CA ASN A 32 -5.74 6.84 -7.59
C ASN A 32 -4.62 6.01 -6.95
N LEU A 33 -4.97 4.98 -6.16
CA LEU A 33 -3.97 4.07 -5.59
C LEU A 33 -3.24 3.28 -6.68
N VAL A 34 -3.95 2.79 -7.70
CA VAL A 34 -3.35 2.10 -8.84
C VAL A 34 -2.37 3.03 -9.59
N GLN A 35 -2.77 4.27 -9.87
CA GLN A 35 -1.91 5.24 -10.55
C GLN A 35 -0.66 5.58 -9.72
N ALA A 36 -0.82 5.83 -8.41
CA ALA A 36 0.29 6.14 -7.53
C ALA A 36 1.26 4.95 -7.39
N ALA A 37 0.74 3.73 -7.28
CA ALA A 37 1.56 2.52 -7.23
C ALA A 37 2.34 2.30 -8.53
N ALA A 38 1.69 2.46 -9.68
CA ALA A 38 2.34 2.36 -10.98
C ALA A 38 3.47 3.38 -11.12
N TYR A 39 3.21 4.64 -10.79
CA TYR A 39 4.22 5.70 -10.80
C TYR A 39 5.42 5.37 -9.90
N GLY A 40 5.16 4.90 -8.68
CA GLY A 40 6.22 4.50 -7.75
C GLY A 40 7.08 3.35 -8.29
N LEU A 41 6.46 2.33 -8.87
CA LEU A 41 7.16 1.20 -9.48
C LEU A 41 7.99 1.62 -10.69
N GLU A 42 7.45 2.45 -11.58
CA GLU A 42 8.19 2.96 -12.73
C GLU A 42 9.38 3.82 -12.32
N TYR A 43 9.18 4.75 -11.39
CA TYR A 43 10.24 5.61 -10.87
C TYR A 43 11.37 4.81 -10.22
N LEU A 44 11.02 3.84 -9.36
CA LEU A 44 12.01 2.97 -8.73
C LEU A 44 12.69 2.05 -9.76
N GLY A 45 11.94 1.52 -10.73
CA GLY A 45 12.46 0.64 -11.78
C GLY A 45 13.51 1.29 -12.69
N GLN A 46 13.57 2.62 -12.75
CA GLN A 46 14.60 3.35 -13.50
C GLN A 46 15.99 3.34 -12.82
N HIS A 47 16.09 2.91 -11.56
CA HIS A 47 17.35 2.92 -10.83
C HIS A 47 18.17 1.66 -11.11
N ALA A 48 19.31 1.81 -11.80
CA ALA A 48 20.23 0.70 -12.10
C ALA A 48 20.74 -0.02 -10.84
N ASN A 49 20.86 0.71 -9.71
CA ASN A 49 21.17 0.13 -8.40
C ASN A 49 20.01 0.39 -7.42
N LEU A 50 18.87 -0.27 -7.67
CA LEU A 50 17.69 -0.14 -6.82
C LEU A 50 17.97 -0.49 -5.35
N SER A 51 18.77 -1.53 -5.08
CA SER A 51 19.06 -1.93 -3.69
C SER A 51 19.85 -0.86 -2.94
N GLY A 52 20.82 -0.21 -3.59
CA GLY A 52 21.57 0.90 -2.98
C GLY A 52 20.69 2.14 -2.79
N TYR A 53 19.75 2.39 -3.71
CA TYR A 53 18.78 3.48 -3.58
C TYR A 53 17.82 3.26 -2.40
N LEU A 54 17.25 2.06 -2.27
CA LEU A 54 16.30 1.73 -1.20
C LEU A 54 16.96 1.55 0.17
N TYR A 55 18.21 1.08 0.20
CA TYR A 55 18.94 0.75 1.43
C TYR A 55 20.34 1.36 1.42
N PRO A 56 20.47 2.70 1.46
CA PRO A 56 21.76 3.36 1.34
C PRO A 56 22.74 3.02 2.47
N ASN A 57 22.23 2.58 3.63
CA ASN A 57 23.01 2.18 4.80
C ASN A 57 23.02 0.65 5.04
N GLY A 58 22.64 -0.15 4.03
CA GLY A 58 22.43 -1.58 4.17
C GLY A 58 21.01 -1.94 4.61
N ARG A 59 20.64 -3.22 4.45
CA ARG A 59 19.34 -3.73 4.90
C ARG A 59 19.35 -3.87 6.43
N PRO A 60 18.26 -3.47 7.12
CA PRO A 60 18.10 -3.75 8.54
C PRO A 60 18.04 -5.25 8.83
#